data_AF-A0A4Q5E983-F1
#
_entry.id   AF-A0A4Q5E983-F1
#
_cell.length_a   1.000
_cell.length_b   1.000
_cell.length_c   1.000
_cell.angle_alpha   90.00
_cell.angle_beta   90.00
_cell.angle_gamma   90.00
#
_symmetry.space_group_name_H-M   'P 1'
#
loop_
_entity.id
_entity.type
_entity.pdbx_description
1 polymer ?
#
loop_
_entity_poly.entity_id
_entity_poly.type
_entity_poly.pdbx_seq_one_letter_code
_entity_poly.pdbx_strand_id
1 'polypeptide(L)'
;MNRILLTLKRPFIWLYRFRHRCGYGVHSPFAFNLITHVIYESTAYYKYEELARAQKQLEPEKDKHWKYESKKVKRLLFRLVNYNQPETIIDAGTLAASALYLKAGKEGADYTSASDLSELFLESGAPVDFLYLHDYRRPGFVEEVFRICAARARGKSVFVIEGIRYTPQMFTLWKRMKQDERAGIAFDLYDLGILFFDKTKIKQDYIVNF
;
A
#
# COMPACT_ATOMS: atom_id res chain seq x y z
N MET A 1 -7.58 15.25 9.60
CA MET A 1 -7.92 14.52 10.85
C MET A 1 -6.68 14.44 11.74
N ASN A 2 -6.77 14.83 13.00
CA ASN A 2 -5.64 14.82 13.93
C ASN A 2 -5.21 13.37 14.26
N ARG A 3 -3.90 13.10 14.25
CA ARG A 3 -3.31 11.79 14.62
C ARG A 3 -3.81 11.29 15.98
N ILE A 4 -4.06 12.20 16.92
CA ILE A 4 -4.59 11.91 18.26
C ILE A 4 -5.96 11.22 18.17
N LEU A 5 -6.85 11.69 17.29
CA LEU A 5 -8.18 11.09 17.12
C LEU A 5 -8.10 9.68 16.51
N LEU A 6 -7.16 9.45 15.59
CA LEU A 6 -6.88 8.12 15.05
C LEU A 6 -6.40 7.16 16.16
N THR A 7 -5.48 7.63 17.02
CA THR A 7 -4.95 6.83 18.13
C THR A 7 -6.04 6.46 19.14
N LEU A 8 -6.94 7.38 19.49
CA LEU A 8 -8.05 7.13 20.41
C LEU A 8 -9.04 6.09 19.89
N LYS A 9 -9.20 5.98 18.56
CA LYS A 9 -10.07 4.97 17.95
C LYS A 9 -9.43 3.57 17.90
N ARG A 10 -8.11 3.43 18.09
CA ARG A 10 -7.39 2.15 17.91
C ARG A 10 -7.95 0.99 18.75
N PRO A 11 -8.34 1.16 20.03
CA PRO A 11 -8.94 0.06 20.80
C PRO A 11 -10.25 -0.44 20.18
N PHE A 12 -11.13 0.46 19.74
CA PHE A 12 -12.40 0.11 19.10
C PHE A 12 -12.18 -0.54 17.73
N ILE A 13 -11.23 -0.02 16.95
CA ILE A 13 -10.83 -0.61 15.66
C ILE A 13 -10.29 -2.03 15.89
N TRP A 14 -9.47 -2.23 16.91
CA TRP A 14 -8.94 -3.55 17.25
C TRP A 14 -10.04 -4.55 17.63
N LEU A 15 -11.04 -4.13 18.41
CA LEU A 15 -12.19 -4.97 18.77
C LEU A 15 -12.96 -5.41 17.53
N TYR A 16 -13.22 -4.48 16.60
CA TYR A 16 -13.87 -4.78 15.33
C TYR A 16 -13.04 -5.77 14.49
N ARG A 17 -11.71 -5.65 14.52
CA ARG A 17 -10.80 -6.49 13.71
C ARG A 17 -10.44 -7.83 14.35
N PHE A 18 -10.72 -8.06 15.62
CA PHE A 18 -10.19 -9.24 16.33
C PHE A 18 -10.61 -10.57 15.65
N ARG A 19 -11.81 -10.60 15.06
CA ARG A 19 -12.38 -11.77 14.37
C ARG A 19 -11.74 -12.04 13.00
N HIS A 20 -10.97 -11.09 12.47
CA HIS A 20 -10.34 -11.12 11.14
C HIS A 20 -8.81 -11.33 11.22
N ARG A 21 -8.36 -12.09 12.23
CA ARG A 21 -6.93 -12.35 12.42
C ARG A 21 -6.47 -13.58 11.65
N CYS A 22 -5.22 -13.52 11.19
CA CYS A 22 -4.48 -14.68 10.68
C CYS A 22 -5.21 -15.48 9.58
N GLY A 23 -6.07 -14.84 8.79
CA GLY A 23 -6.83 -15.52 7.73
C GLY A 23 -7.98 -16.39 8.21
N TYR A 24 -8.41 -16.28 9.47
CA TYR A 24 -9.56 -17.03 9.97
C TYR A 24 -10.82 -16.75 9.14
N GLY A 25 -11.50 -17.80 8.67
CA GLY A 25 -12.68 -17.69 7.80
C GLY A 25 -12.39 -17.34 6.33
N VAL A 26 -11.12 -17.33 5.90
CA VAL A 26 -10.74 -17.10 4.51
C VAL A 26 -10.65 -18.44 3.77
N HIS A 27 -11.51 -18.62 2.77
CA HIS A 27 -11.57 -19.84 1.97
C HIS A 27 -10.69 -19.80 0.71
N SER A 28 -10.31 -18.61 0.24
CA SER A 28 -9.41 -18.46 -0.92
C SER A 28 -7.98 -18.80 -0.51
N PRO A 29 -7.33 -19.83 -1.11
CA PRO A 29 -5.95 -20.19 -0.79
C PRO A 29 -4.97 -19.04 -1.04
N PHE A 30 -5.21 -18.25 -2.10
CA PHE A 30 -4.44 -17.05 -2.41
C PHE A 30 -4.54 -16.02 -1.28
N ALA A 31 -5.77 -15.68 -0.86
CA ALA A 31 -5.97 -14.68 0.17
C ALA A 31 -5.42 -15.14 1.53
N PHE A 32 -5.60 -16.43 1.88
CA PHE A 32 -5.03 -17.00 3.09
C PHE A 32 -3.50 -16.92 3.08
N ASN A 33 -2.85 -17.32 1.97
CA ASN A 33 -1.40 -17.26 1.82
C ASN A 33 -0.87 -15.82 1.93
N LEU A 34 -1.49 -14.87 1.23
CA LEU A 34 -1.10 -13.46 1.31
C LEU A 34 -1.22 -12.92 2.75
N ILE A 35 -2.34 -13.20 3.41
CA ILE A 35 -2.56 -12.73 4.78
C ILE A 35 -1.50 -13.30 5.72
N THR A 36 -1.25 -14.60 5.67
CA THR A 36 -0.36 -15.29 6.61
C THR A 36 1.12 -15.02 6.34
N HIS A 37 1.56 -15.15 5.09
CA HIS A 37 2.97 -15.14 4.70
C HIS A 37 3.50 -13.77 4.21
N VAL A 38 2.62 -12.80 3.96
CA VAL A 38 3.02 -11.45 3.51
C VAL A 38 2.55 -10.38 4.49
N ILE A 39 1.27 -10.39 4.87
CA ILE A 39 0.71 -9.34 5.74
C ILE A 39 1.13 -9.55 7.20
N TYR A 40 0.95 -10.77 7.72
CA TYR A 40 1.25 -11.12 9.12
C TYR A 40 2.70 -11.55 9.37
N GLU A 41 3.46 -11.80 8.31
CA GLU A 41 4.86 -12.18 8.41
C GLU A 41 5.61 -11.21 9.35
N SER A 42 6.39 -11.75 10.27
CA SER A 42 7.07 -10.99 11.31
C SER A 42 8.57 -11.28 11.39
N THR A 43 9.03 -12.30 10.67
CA THR A 43 10.45 -12.67 10.57
C THR A 43 11.29 -11.51 10.05
N ALA A 44 12.54 -11.46 10.54
CA ALA A 44 13.50 -10.48 10.09
C ALA A 44 13.99 -10.86 8.69
N TYR A 45 13.63 -10.06 7.69
CA TYR A 45 14.20 -10.18 6.35
C TYR A 45 15.65 -9.70 6.34
N TYR A 46 16.46 -10.32 5.49
CA TYR A 46 17.89 -10.05 5.32
C TYR A 46 18.22 -8.56 5.11
N LYS A 47 17.35 -7.79 4.42
CA LYS A 47 17.54 -6.34 4.18
C LYS A 47 17.14 -5.42 5.34
N TYR A 48 16.41 -5.89 6.35
CA TYR A 48 15.79 -4.97 7.32
C TYR A 48 16.78 -4.19 8.19
N GLU A 49 17.90 -4.78 8.55
CA GLU A 49 18.92 -4.07 9.32
C GLU A 49 19.61 -3.00 8.48
N GLU A 50 19.99 -3.34 7.25
CA GLU A 50 20.59 -2.43 6.29
C GLU A 50 19.68 -1.23 6.03
N LEU A 51 18.40 -1.47 5.74
CA LEU A 51 17.41 -0.42 5.50
C LEU A 51 17.20 0.48 6.72
N ALA A 52 17.21 -0.09 7.93
CA ALA A 52 17.08 0.71 9.15
C ALA A 52 18.30 1.62 9.37
N ARG A 53 19.52 1.13 9.06
CA ARG A 53 20.75 1.93 9.11
C ARG A 53 20.72 3.04 8.06
N ALA A 54 20.38 2.71 6.81
CA ALA A 54 20.30 3.66 5.70
C ALA A 54 19.27 4.77 6.00
N GLN A 55 18.10 4.42 6.53
CA GLN A 55 17.10 5.40 6.92
C GLN A 55 17.64 6.37 7.99
N LYS A 56 18.35 5.85 9.00
CA LYS A 56 18.92 6.67 10.09
C LYS A 56 20.02 7.60 9.59
N GLN A 57 20.80 7.18 8.59
CA GLN A 57 21.85 7.99 7.97
C GLN A 57 21.28 9.15 7.15
N LEU A 58 20.18 8.91 6.41
CA LEU A 58 19.52 9.95 5.60
C LEU A 58 18.62 10.88 6.42
N GLU A 59 18.22 10.45 7.62
CA GLU A 59 17.31 11.21 8.49
C GLU A 59 17.69 12.67 8.76
N PRO A 60 18.98 13.04 8.98
CA PRO A 60 19.37 14.43 9.24
C PRO A 60 19.17 15.37 8.05
N GLU A 61 19.22 14.83 6.83
CA GLU A 61 19.10 15.58 5.58
C GLU A 61 17.66 15.68 5.08
N LYS A 62 16.72 15.00 5.75
CA LYS A 62 15.34 14.86 5.31
C LYS A 62 14.39 15.61 6.23
N ASP A 63 13.22 15.92 5.67
CA ASP A 63 12.21 16.69 6.37
C ASP A 63 11.49 15.88 7.46
N LYS A 64 10.55 16.53 8.15
CA LYS A 64 9.72 15.87 9.18
C LYS A 64 8.83 14.76 8.60
N HIS A 65 8.52 14.79 7.30
CA HIS A 65 7.68 13.80 6.63
C HIS A 65 8.45 12.51 6.32
N TRP A 66 9.78 12.52 6.33
CA TRP A 66 10.61 11.32 6.19
C TRP A 66 10.24 10.15 7.13
N LYS A 67 9.79 10.49 8.34
CA LYS A 67 9.36 9.51 9.37
C LYS A 67 7.85 9.29 9.41
N TYR A 68 7.12 9.75 8.41
CA TYR A 68 5.67 9.77 8.45
C TYR A 68 5.10 8.34 8.56
N GLU A 69 5.62 7.37 7.80
CA GLU A 69 5.16 5.99 7.88
C GLU A 69 5.81 5.17 9.00
N SER A 70 5.00 4.30 9.60
CA SER A 70 5.48 3.38 10.62
C SER A 70 6.43 2.33 10.06
N LYS A 71 7.32 1.80 10.92
CA LYS A 71 8.19 0.64 10.59
C LYS A 71 7.39 -0.55 10.07
N LYS A 72 6.17 -0.75 10.58
CA LYS A 72 5.29 -1.86 10.19
C LYS A 72 4.81 -1.71 8.74
N VAL A 73 4.41 -0.51 8.34
CA VAL A 73 3.98 -0.19 6.97
C VAL A 73 5.15 -0.35 5.99
N LYS A 74 6.31 0.22 6.30
CA LYS A 74 7.51 0.12 5.46
C LYS A 74 7.94 -1.33 5.21
N ARG A 75 7.92 -2.17 6.25
CA ARG A 75 8.20 -3.62 6.11
C ARG A 75 7.13 -4.33 5.29
N LEU A 76 5.85 -3.98 5.44
CA LEU A 76 4.79 -4.55 4.61
C LEU A 76 4.99 -4.20 3.12
N LEU A 77 5.31 -2.94 2.80
CA LEU A 77 5.58 -2.50 1.43
C LEU A 77 6.73 -3.28 0.81
N PHE A 78 7.85 -3.44 1.53
CA PHE A 78 8.97 -4.28 1.10
C PHE A 78 8.50 -5.71 0.77
N ARG A 79 7.73 -6.33 1.66
CA ARG A 79 7.25 -7.71 1.46
C ARG A 79 6.29 -7.82 0.29
N LEU A 80 5.43 -6.84 0.08
CA LEU A 80 4.49 -6.82 -1.05
C LEU A 80 5.24 -6.70 -2.38
N VAL A 81 6.24 -5.81 -2.47
CA VAL A 81 7.08 -5.69 -3.66
C VAL A 81 7.88 -6.98 -3.88
N ASN A 82 8.51 -7.53 -2.84
CA ASN A 82 9.25 -8.78 -2.92
C ASN A 82 8.35 -9.97 -3.31
N TYR A 83 7.09 -9.99 -2.87
CA TYR A 83 6.12 -11.00 -3.25
C TYR A 83 5.66 -10.85 -4.71
N ASN A 84 5.37 -9.62 -5.15
CA ASN A 84 4.81 -9.36 -6.47
C ASN A 84 5.86 -9.35 -7.59
N GLN A 85 7.13 -9.08 -7.26
CA GLN A 85 8.23 -8.91 -8.21
C GLN A 85 7.87 -7.96 -9.38
N PRO A 86 7.43 -6.71 -9.09
CA PRO A 86 7.00 -5.78 -10.13
C PRO A 86 8.17 -5.30 -11.00
N GLU A 87 7.94 -5.02 -12.27
CA GLU A 87 8.92 -4.36 -13.14
C GLU A 87 8.88 -2.84 -12.92
N THR A 88 7.68 -2.27 -12.70
CA THR A 88 7.48 -0.84 -12.46
C THR A 88 6.86 -0.57 -11.08
N ILE A 89 7.42 0.41 -10.37
CA ILE A 89 6.97 0.87 -9.06
C ILE A 89 6.69 2.37 -9.11
N ILE A 90 5.45 2.75 -8.89
CA ILE A 90 5.02 4.14 -8.76
C ILE A 90 4.82 4.47 -7.29
N ASP A 91 5.50 5.51 -6.81
CA ASP A 91 5.45 5.99 -5.43
C ASP A 91 4.88 7.42 -5.41
N ALA A 92 3.57 7.54 -5.15
CA ALA A 92 2.83 8.78 -5.31
C ALA A 92 2.38 9.34 -3.95
N GLY A 93 2.89 10.52 -3.61
CA GLY A 93 2.62 11.19 -2.34
C GLY A 93 3.82 11.96 -1.82
N THR A 94 3.82 12.30 -0.52
CA THR A 94 4.95 13.03 0.08
C THR A 94 6.10 12.07 0.32
N LEU A 95 7.20 12.22 -0.44
CA LEU A 95 8.38 11.37 -0.36
C LEU A 95 8.82 11.12 1.09
N ALA A 96 8.97 9.85 1.44
CA ALA A 96 9.31 9.43 2.78
C ALA A 96 10.20 8.19 2.76
N ALA A 97 10.56 7.68 3.95
CA ALA A 97 11.47 6.56 4.09
C ALA A 97 10.97 5.26 3.43
N SER A 98 9.68 5.15 3.11
CA SER A 98 9.08 4.04 2.36
C SER A 98 9.76 3.79 1.02
N ALA A 99 10.27 4.83 0.35
CA ALA A 99 11.01 4.74 -0.92
C ALA A 99 12.19 3.74 -0.85
N LEU A 100 12.93 3.71 0.27
CA LEU A 100 14.04 2.77 0.48
C LEU A 100 13.55 1.31 0.49
N TYR A 101 12.41 1.09 1.12
CA TYR A 101 11.82 -0.25 1.29
C TYR A 101 11.19 -0.75 -0.01
N LEU A 102 10.56 0.15 -0.78
CA LEU A 102 10.03 -0.17 -2.11
C LEU A 102 11.17 -0.60 -3.05
N LYS A 103 12.22 0.22 -3.17
CA LYS A 103 13.38 -0.08 -4.03
C LYS A 103 14.09 -1.38 -3.64
N ALA A 104 14.23 -1.64 -2.34
CA ALA A 104 14.88 -2.86 -1.87
C ALA A 104 14.02 -4.12 -2.01
N GLY A 105 12.70 -3.99 -2.13
CA GLY A 105 11.81 -5.13 -2.31
C GLY A 105 12.01 -5.82 -3.66
N LYS A 106 12.46 -5.06 -4.68
CA LYS A 106 12.86 -5.56 -5.98
C LYS A 106 13.97 -4.68 -6.56
N GLU A 107 15.21 -5.13 -6.41
CA GLU A 107 16.34 -4.49 -7.06
C GLU A 107 16.17 -4.58 -8.60
N GLY A 108 16.41 -3.48 -9.29
CA GLY A 108 16.26 -3.38 -10.76
C GLY A 108 14.84 -3.05 -11.25
N ALA A 109 13.83 -2.93 -10.37
CA ALA A 109 12.55 -2.36 -10.78
C ALA A 109 12.71 -0.88 -11.14
N ASP A 110 12.00 -0.44 -12.18
CA ASP A 110 11.90 0.96 -12.53
C ASP A 110 11.05 1.68 -11.48
N TYR A 111 11.65 2.65 -10.79
CA TYR A 111 11.03 3.37 -9.69
C TYR A 111 10.80 4.82 -10.10
N THR A 112 9.53 5.23 -10.09
CA THR A 112 9.13 6.61 -10.33
C THR A 112 8.40 7.15 -9.10
N SER A 113 8.87 8.28 -8.57
CA SER A 113 8.19 9.00 -7.50
C SER A 113 7.50 10.25 -8.01
N ALA A 114 6.29 10.53 -7.55
CA ALA A 114 5.54 11.72 -7.92
C ALA A 114 4.86 12.35 -6.69
N SER A 115 5.27 13.57 -6.35
CA SER A 115 4.62 14.34 -5.27
C SER A 115 3.37 15.05 -5.77
N ASP A 116 3.29 15.31 -7.07
CA ASP A 116 2.16 15.96 -7.75
C ASP A 116 1.84 15.28 -9.09
N LEU A 117 0.67 15.55 -9.67
CA LEU A 117 0.26 14.98 -10.96
C LEU A 117 1.20 15.39 -12.10
N SER A 118 1.77 16.59 -12.02
CA SER A 118 2.74 17.09 -12.98
C SER A 118 4.06 16.31 -12.98
N GLU A 119 4.39 15.64 -11.87
CA GLU A 119 5.59 14.81 -11.71
C GLU A 119 5.35 13.34 -12.06
N LEU A 120 4.09 12.95 -12.32
CA LEU A 120 3.73 11.58 -12.67
C LEU A 120 4.05 11.30 -14.15
N PHE A 121 5.34 11.16 -14.44
CA PHE A 121 5.83 10.83 -15.78
C PHE A 121 5.74 9.33 -16.01
N LEU A 122 4.74 8.91 -16.79
CA LEU A 122 4.58 7.53 -17.24
C LEU A 122 4.77 7.48 -18.76
N GLU A 123 5.67 6.63 -19.22
CA GLU A 123 5.81 6.37 -20.65
C GLU A 123 4.49 5.89 -21.26
N SER A 124 4.24 6.24 -22.53
CA SER A 124 3.01 5.88 -23.21
C SER A 124 2.89 4.36 -23.30
N GLY A 125 1.80 3.80 -22.77
CA GLY A 125 1.55 2.36 -22.76
C GLY A 125 2.37 1.56 -21.73
N ALA A 126 3.27 2.20 -20.96
CA ALA A 126 4.00 1.49 -19.91
C ALA A 126 3.04 1.03 -18.80
N PRO A 127 3.17 -0.23 -18.34
CA PRO A 127 2.32 -0.77 -17.30
C PRO A 127 2.67 -0.20 -15.92
N VAL A 128 1.70 -0.24 -15.02
CA VAL A 128 1.93 0.02 -13.60
C VAL A 128 1.75 -1.27 -12.82
N ASP A 129 2.84 -1.94 -12.47
CA ASP A 129 2.81 -3.22 -11.75
C ASP A 129 2.64 -3.04 -10.24
N PHE A 130 3.21 -1.96 -9.68
CA PHE A 130 3.04 -1.63 -8.28
C PHE A 130 2.79 -0.13 -8.10
N LEU A 131 1.77 0.23 -7.32
CA LEU A 131 1.51 1.61 -6.92
C LEU A 131 1.46 1.69 -5.41
N TYR A 132 2.22 2.60 -4.82
CA TYR A 132 1.99 3.06 -3.45
C TYR A 132 1.49 4.51 -3.48
N LEU A 133 0.30 4.74 -2.93
CA LEU A 133 -0.38 6.03 -2.95
C LEU A 133 -0.65 6.49 -1.52
N HIS A 134 0.04 7.54 -1.06
CA HIS A 134 0.14 7.88 0.36
C HIS A 134 -0.05 9.36 0.71
N ASP A 135 -0.99 10.01 0.02
CA ASP A 135 -1.42 11.38 0.37
C ASP A 135 -2.91 11.50 0.61
N TYR A 136 -3.39 10.84 1.67
CA TYR A 136 -4.79 10.81 2.07
C TYR A 136 -5.40 12.20 2.37
N ARG A 137 -4.56 13.24 2.53
CA ARG A 137 -5.01 14.63 2.78
C ARG A 137 -5.47 15.32 1.51
N ARG A 138 -5.09 14.81 0.34
CA ARG A 138 -5.54 15.27 -0.98
C ARG A 138 -6.34 14.18 -1.70
N PRO A 139 -7.61 13.89 -1.30
CA PRO A 139 -8.41 12.85 -1.95
C PRO A 139 -8.55 12.99 -3.47
N GLY A 140 -8.59 14.21 -4.00
CA GLY A 140 -8.63 14.45 -5.45
C GLY A 140 -7.35 14.02 -6.16
N PHE A 141 -6.18 14.26 -5.55
CA PHE A 141 -4.89 13.74 -6.05
C PHE A 141 -4.88 12.21 -6.04
N VAL A 142 -5.32 11.60 -4.92
CA VAL A 142 -5.40 10.15 -4.78
C VAL A 142 -6.33 9.53 -5.84
N GLU A 143 -7.50 10.10 -6.03
CA GLU A 143 -8.47 9.63 -7.02
C GLU A 143 -7.91 9.71 -8.45
N GLU A 144 -7.26 10.81 -8.80
CA GLU A 144 -6.73 11.02 -10.15
C GLU A 144 -5.51 10.14 -10.45
N VAL A 145 -4.56 10.01 -9.50
CA VAL A 145 -3.43 9.08 -9.65
C VAL A 145 -3.94 7.65 -9.77
N PHE A 146 -4.92 7.25 -8.96
CA PHE A 146 -5.53 5.92 -9.07
C PHE A 146 -6.14 5.71 -10.47
N ARG A 147 -6.90 6.69 -10.98
CA ARG A 147 -7.53 6.61 -12.31
C ARG A 147 -6.51 6.41 -13.42
N ILE A 148 -5.42 7.18 -13.40
CA ILE A 148 -4.32 7.14 -14.37
C ILE A 148 -3.59 5.79 -14.31
N CYS A 149 -3.23 5.34 -13.10
CA CYS A 149 -2.48 4.11 -12.92
C CYS A 149 -3.33 2.86 -13.18
N ALA A 150 -4.60 2.85 -12.74
CA ALA A 150 -5.50 1.72 -12.93
C ALA A 150 -5.79 1.47 -14.42
N ALA A 151 -5.77 2.51 -15.26
CA ALA A 151 -5.89 2.37 -16.71
C ALA A 151 -4.69 1.63 -17.35
N ARG A 152 -3.57 1.54 -16.63
CA ARG A 152 -2.32 0.87 -17.04
C ARG A 152 -2.05 -0.40 -16.21
N ALA A 153 -3.00 -0.80 -15.36
CA ALA A 153 -2.86 -1.99 -14.54
C ALA A 153 -2.99 -3.26 -15.41
N ARG A 154 -2.16 -4.26 -15.10
CA ARG A 154 -2.19 -5.61 -15.65
C ARG A 154 -2.73 -6.59 -14.61
N GLY A 155 -2.93 -7.84 -15.00
CA GLY A 155 -3.42 -8.89 -14.08
C GLY A 155 -2.55 -9.11 -12.84
N LYS A 156 -1.26 -8.76 -12.88
CA LYS A 156 -0.33 -8.87 -11.74
C LYS A 156 -0.15 -7.55 -10.98
N SER A 157 -0.87 -6.49 -11.34
CA SER A 157 -0.71 -5.20 -10.68
C SER A 157 -1.23 -5.23 -9.25
N VAL A 158 -0.52 -4.54 -8.35
CA VAL A 158 -0.86 -4.42 -6.93
C VAL A 158 -0.79 -2.96 -6.50
N PHE A 159 -1.92 -2.39 -6.08
CA PHE A 159 -1.99 -1.01 -5.62
C PHE A 159 -2.21 -0.97 -4.10
N VAL A 160 -1.42 -0.17 -3.41
CA VAL A 160 -1.48 0.05 -1.96
C VAL A 160 -1.85 1.51 -1.70
N ILE A 161 -2.95 1.74 -1.00
CA ILE A 161 -3.50 3.07 -0.73
C ILE A 161 -3.46 3.33 0.77
N GLU A 162 -2.83 4.42 1.18
CA GLU A 162 -2.78 4.85 2.57
C GLU A 162 -4.02 5.66 2.98
N GLY A 163 -4.44 5.50 4.22
CA GLY A 163 -5.45 6.34 4.84
C GLY A 163 -6.86 6.10 4.34
N ILE A 164 -7.15 4.90 3.81
CA ILE A 164 -8.47 4.52 3.26
C ILE A 164 -9.64 4.73 4.23
N ARG A 165 -9.40 4.84 5.54
CA ARG A 165 -10.43 5.16 6.56
C ARG A 165 -10.10 6.38 7.41
N TYR A 166 -9.11 7.19 7.03
CA TYR A 166 -8.66 8.35 7.80
C TYR A 166 -9.58 9.55 7.65
N THR A 167 -10.40 9.61 6.61
CA THR A 167 -11.44 10.63 6.46
C THR A 167 -12.68 10.00 5.83
N PRO A 168 -13.87 10.58 6.03
CA PRO A 168 -15.07 10.15 5.31
C PRO A 168 -14.88 10.18 3.78
N GLN A 169 -14.15 11.18 3.26
CA GLN A 169 -13.84 11.30 1.83
C GLN A 169 -13.00 10.12 1.34
N MET A 170 -11.94 9.76 2.07
CA MET A 170 -11.10 8.61 1.73
C MET A 170 -11.85 7.28 1.86
N PHE A 171 -12.76 7.15 2.84
CA PHE A 171 -13.58 5.95 2.97
C PHE A 171 -14.56 5.79 1.83
N THR A 172 -15.17 6.88 1.38
CA THR A 172 -16.01 6.89 0.16
C THR A 172 -15.19 6.57 -1.07
N LEU A 173 -14.01 7.17 -1.23
CA LEU A 173 -13.11 6.92 -2.34
C LEU A 173 -12.64 5.45 -2.38
N TRP A 174 -12.27 4.88 -1.24
CA TRP A 174 -11.90 3.47 -1.12
C TRP A 174 -13.05 2.54 -1.56
N LYS A 175 -14.30 2.83 -1.17
CA LYS A 175 -15.46 2.06 -1.65
C LYS A 175 -15.60 2.11 -3.17
N ARG A 176 -15.38 3.29 -3.79
CA ARG A 176 -15.39 3.44 -5.25
C ARG A 176 -14.26 2.65 -5.91
N MET A 177 -13.04 2.73 -5.37
CA MET A 177 -11.88 1.99 -5.90
C MET A 177 -12.09 0.48 -5.88
N LYS A 178 -12.68 -0.08 -4.82
CA LYS A 178 -13.04 -1.52 -4.78
C LYS A 178 -14.09 -1.89 -5.81
N GLN A 179 -15.02 -0.99 -6.13
CA GLN A 179 -16.07 -1.21 -7.11
C GLN A 179 -15.60 -1.04 -8.56
N ASP A 180 -14.42 -0.44 -8.77
CA ASP A 180 -13.81 -0.31 -10.10
C ASP A 180 -13.76 -1.67 -10.81
N GLU A 181 -14.17 -1.70 -12.08
CA GLU A 181 -14.23 -2.92 -12.87
C GLU A 181 -12.86 -3.54 -13.12
N ARG A 182 -11.79 -2.74 -13.03
CA ARG A 182 -10.40 -3.18 -13.21
C ARG A 182 -9.87 -3.86 -11.95
N ALA A 183 -10.39 -3.46 -10.77
CA ALA A 183 -10.01 -4.04 -9.49
C ALA A 183 -10.60 -5.44 -9.31
N GLY A 184 -9.74 -6.39 -8.95
CA GLY A 184 -10.10 -7.76 -8.55
C GLY A 184 -10.29 -7.86 -7.04
N ILE A 185 -9.34 -8.47 -6.34
CA ILE A 185 -9.42 -8.71 -4.89
C ILE A 185 -8.96 -7.48 -4.10
N ALA A 186 -9.69 -7.14 -3.03
CA ALA A 186 -9.33 -6.06 -2.13
C ALA A 186 -9.04 -6.55 -0.71
N PHE A 187 -8.03 -5.97 -0.05
CA PHE A 187 -7.73 -6.16 1.37
C PHE A 187 -7.78 -4.82 2.09
N ASP A 188 -8.71 -4.69 3.04
CA ASP A 188 -8.88 -3.52 3.90
C ASP A 188 -8.17 -3.79 5.25
N LEU A 189 -7.00 -3.17 5.41
CA LEU A 189 -6.18 -3.21 6.62
C LEU A 189 -6.51 -2.06 7.57
N TYR A 190 -7.62 -1.37 7.33
CA TYR A 190 -8.10 -0.16 8.02
C TYR A 190 -7.28 1.11 7.74
N ASP A 191 -5.97 1.05 7.98
CA ASP A 191 -5.05 2.15 7.72
C ASP A 191 -4.53 2.12 6.27
N LEU A 192 -4.53 0.94 5.64
CA LEU A 192 -4.09 0.70 4.28
C LEU A 192 -5.15 -0.11 3.51
N GLY A 193 -5.32 0.16 2.23
CA GLY A 193 -6.03 -0.70 1.29
C GLY A 193 -5.04 -1.34 0.33
N ILE A 194 -5.24 -2.61 -0.01
CA ILE A 194 -4.48 -3.30 -1.07
C ILE A 194 -5.46 -3.78 -2.12
N LEU A 195 -5.20 -3.47 -3.39
CA LEU A 195 -5.98 -3.94 -4.53
C LEU A 195 -5.10 -4.79 -5.44
N PHE A 196 -5.58 -5.99 -5.76
CA PHE A 196 -5.02 -6.84 -6.80
C PHE A 196 -5.89 -6.73 -8.04
N PHE A 197 -5.27 -6.65 -9.21
CA PHE A 197 -5.94 -6.52 -10.50
C PHE A 197 -6.10 -7.87 -11.23
N ASP A 198 -5.78 -8.98 -10.54
CA ASP A 198 -5.94 -10.33 -11.08
C ASP A 198 -7.42 -10.70 -11.17
N LYS A 199 -7.94 -10.67 -12.40
CA LYS A 199 -9.33 -11.02 -12.73
C LYS A 199 -9.55 -12.51 -12.92
N THR A 200 -8.50 -13.36 -12.87
CA THR A 200 -8.71 -14.82 -12.93
C THR A 200 -9.26 -15.36 -11.61
N LYS A 201 -9.22 -14.56 -10.55
CA LYS A 201 -9.75 -14.88 -9.22
C LYS A 201 -11.09 -14.20 -9.02
N ILE A 202 -11.96 -14.85 -8.24
CA ILE A 202 -13.27 -14.29 -7.87
C ILE A 202 -13.05 -13.00 -7.08
N LYS A 203 -13.68 -11.92 -7.55
CA LYS A 203 -13.67 -10.62 -6.88
C LYS A 203 -14.22 -10.76 -5.45
N GLN A 204 -13.40 -10.42 -4.47
CA GLN A 204 -13.76 -10.52 -3.06
C GLN A 204 -13.02 -9.44 -2.25
N ASP A 205 -13.70 -8.94 -1.22
CA ASP A 205 -13.17 -7.98 -0.26
C ASP A 205 -12.88 -8.67 1.07
N TYR A 206 -11.66 -8.54 1.57
CA TYR A 206 -11.25 -9.04 2.88
C TYR A 206 -10.96 -7.88 3.82
N ILE A 207 -11.48 -7.94 5.04
CA ILE A 207 -11.02 -7.10 6.14
C ILE A 207 -9.95 -7.88 6.88
N VAL A 208 -8.81 -7.27 7.17
CA VAL A 208 -7.66 -7.94 7.79
C VAL A 208 -7.17 -7.11 8.98
N ASN A 209 -6.93 -7.77 10.11
CA ASN A 209 -6.39 -7.10 11.29
C ASN A 209 -4.88 -6.84 11.15
N PHE A 210 -4.47 -5.64 10.74
CA PHE A 210 -3.06 -5.23 10.66
C PHE A 210 -2.69 -4.23 11.75
#